data_AF-A0A392QZR7-F1
#
_entry.id   AF-A0A392QZR7-F1
#
_cell.length_a   1.000
_cell.length_b   1.000
_cell.length_c   1.000
_cell.angle_alpha   90.00
_cell.angle_beta   90.00
_cell.angle_gamma   90.00
#
_symmetry.space_group_name_H-M   'P 1'
#
loop_
_entity.id
_entity.type
_entity.pdbx_description
1 polymer ?
#
loop_
_entity_poly.entity_id
_entity_poly.type
_entity_poly.pdbx_seq_one_letter_code
_entity_poly.pdbx_strand_id
1 'polypeptide(L)' 'MKGMQGALQFLAESEGELLLVDITDESLCYDTEFECALTIDVDMLDEKEKEWVELTSLGDRVLFLGNECSFSASDLSVA' A
#
# COMPACT_ATOMS: atom_id res chain seq x y z
N MET A 1 -5.54 -7.96 14.09
CA MET A 1 -4.42 -7.92 13.12
C MET A 1 -3.88 -9.32 12.96
N LYS A 2 -4.19 -9.98 11.84
CA LYS A 2 -3.73 -11.32 11.54
C LYS A 2 -2.55 -11.16 10.58
N GLY A 3 -1.32 -11.17 11.10
CA GLY A 3 -0.13 -11.12 10.27
C GLY A 3 -0.07 -12.37 9.39
N MET A 4 -0.12 -12.18 8.07
CA MET A 4 0.06 -13.25 7.10
C MET A 4 1.55 -13.39 6.77
N GLN A 5 2.05 -14.63 6.82
CA GLN A 5 3.43 -14.96 6.52
C GLN A 5 3.68 -14.77 5.02
N GLY A 6 4.50 -13.78 4.65
CA GLY A 6 4.90 -13.49 3.27
C GLY A 6 4.49 -12.12 2.73
N ALA A 7 3.68 -11.34 3.45
CA ALA A 7 3.32 -9.98 3.05
C ALA A 7 4.37 -8.96 3.51
N LEU A 8 4.76 -8.05 2.62
CA LEU A 8 5.55 -6.85 2.98
C LEU A 8 4.58 -5.74 3.35
N GLN A 9 4.75 -5.18 4.54
CA GLN A 9 3.87 -4.13 5.06
C GLN A 9 4.68 -2.84 5.26
N PHE A 10 4.17 -1.73 4.75
CA PHE A 10 4.78 -0.39 4.87
C PHE A 10 3.80 0.60 5.52
N LEU A 11 4.35 1.54 6.27
CA LEU A 11 3.65 2.76 6.67
C LEU A 11 4.16 3.91 5.81
N ALA A 12 3.24 4.62 5.16
CA ALA A 12 3.57 5.76 4.31
C ALA A 12 2.86 7.03 4.81
N GLU A 13 3.61 8.11 4.95
CA GLU A 13 3.03 9.44 5.19
C GLU A 13 2.43 9.98 3.88
N SER A 14 1.27 10.63 3.96
CA SER A 14 0.54 11.15 2.80
C SER A 14 -0.19 12.44 3.14
N GLU A 15 0.44 13.59 2.95
CA GLU A 15 -0.19 14.92 3.15
C GLU A 15 -0.78 15.11 4.57
N GLY A 16 -0.11 14.57 5.58
CA GLY A 16 -0.57 14.55 6.96
C GLY A 16 -1.48 13.37 7.34
N GLU A 17 -1.83 12.52 6.37
CA GLU A 17 -2.51 11.24 6.61
C GLU A 17 -1.50 10.10 6.73
N LEU A 18 -1.90 9.00 7.39
CA LEU A 18 -1.10 7.79 7.48
C LEU A 18 -1.73 6.68 6.66
N LEU A 19 -0.97 6.12 5.74
CA LEU A 19 -1.35 4.98 4.91
C LEU A 19 -0.64 3.72 5.39
N LEU A 20 -1.36 2.61 5.34
CA LEU A 20 -0.85 1.26 5.48
C LEU A 20 -0.85 0.63 4.09
N VAL A 21 0.28 0.08 3.66
CA VAL A 21 0.42 -0.56 2.35
C VAL A 21 0.86 -2.00 2.55
N ASP A 22 0.02 -2.94 2.13
CA ASP A 22 0.27 -4.36 2.17
C ASP A 22 0.56 -4.87 0.76
N ILE A 23 1.76 -5.40 0.54
CA ILE A 23 2.16 -6.06 -0.70
C ILE A 23 2.13 -7.56 -0.48
N THR A 24 1.25 -8.23 -1.22
CA THR A 24 1.14 -9.69 -1.22
C THR A 24 1.69 -10.22 -2.54
N ASP A 25 2.72 -11.06 -2.44
CA ASP A 25 3.22 -11.82 -3.59
C ASP A 25 2.44 -13.13 -3.72
N GLU A 26 1.51 -13.17 -4.67
CA GLU A 26 0.76 -14.39 -4.96
C GLU A 26 1.57 -15.39 -5.81
N SER A 27 2.77 -15.01 -6.30
CA SER A 27 3.67 -15.87 -7.10
C SER A 27 4.32 -17.01 -6.32
N LEU A 28 4.15 -17.10 -4.99
CA LEU A 28 4.57 -18.28 -4.23
C LEU A 28 3.70 -19.52 -4.51
N CYS A 29 2.73 -19.44 -5.44
CA CYS A 29 2.06 -20.59 -6.02
C CYS A 29 2.96 -21.28 -7.07
N TYR A 30 3.38 -22.52 -6.76
CA TYR A 30 4.34 -23.33 -7.52
C TYR A 30 3.79 -23.89 -8.84
N ASP A 31 3.15 -23.10 -9.70
CA ASP A 31 2.78 -23.55 -11.05
C ASP A 31 3.10 -22.50 -12.10
N THR A 32 4.04 -22.87 -12.98
CA THR A 32 4.78 -22.04 -13.94
C THR A 32 3.97 -21.55 -15.16
N GLU A 33 2.69 -21.22 -14.98
CA GLU A 33 1.79 -20.80 -16.07
C GLU A 33 0.99 -19.52 -15.80
N PHE A 34 1.06 -18.97 -14.59
CA PHE A 34 0.34 -17.74 -14.22
C PHE A 34 1.30 -16.56 -14.04
N GLU A 35 0.91 -15.40 -14.55
CA GLU A 35 1.63 -14.14 -14.36
C GLU A 35 1.85 -13.91 -12.85
N CYS A 36 3.08 -13.56 -12.45
CA CYS A 36 3.38 -13.16 -11.07
C CYS A 36 2.51 -11.95 -10.71
N ALA A 37 1.37 -12.19 -10.07
CA ALA A 37 0.49 -11.14 -9.61
C ALA A 37 0.98 -10.66 -8.24
N LEU A 38 1.42 -9.40 -8.21
CA LEU A 38 1.63 -8.65 -6.99
C LEU A 38 0.34 -7.89 -6.70
N THR A 39 -0.27 -8.17 -5.56
CA THR A 39 -1.41 -7.39 -5.07
C THR A 39 -0.89 -6.33 -4.09
N ILE A 40 -1.35 -5.09 -4.25
CA ILE A 40 -1.02 -3.98 -3.36
C ILE A 40 -2.33 -3.44 -2.81
N ASP A 41 -2.56 -3.68 -1.52
CA ASP A 41 -3.70 -3.15 -0.78
C ASP A 41 -3.24 -1.90 -0.02
N VAL A 42 -4.09 -0.86 -0.01
CA VAL A 42 -3.78 0.41 0.65
C VAL A 42 -4.94 0.78 1.55
N ASP A 43 -4.67 0.94 2.84
CA ASP A 43 -5.63 1.45 3.81
C ASP A 43 -5.18 2.81 4.34
N MET A 44 -6.13 3.68 4.65
CA MET A 44 -5.90 4.94 5.33
C MET A 44 -6.34 4.83 6.78
N LEU A 45 -5.57 5.41 7.70
CA LEU A 45 -5.95 5.47 9.11
C LEU A 45 -7.05 6.51 9.33
N ASP A 46 -8.24 6.08 9.75
CA ASP A 46 -9.20 6.96 10.40
C ASP A 46 -8.71 7.22 11.83
N GLU A 47 -8.10 8.38 12.06
CA GLU A 47 -7.56 8.74 13.37
C GLU A 47 -8.62 8.86 14.47
N LYS A 48 -9.86 9.19 14.10
CA LYS A 48 -10.96 9.41 15.04
C LYS A 48 -11.50 8.09 15.56
N GLU A 49 -11.76 7.15 14.64
CA GLU A 49 -12.28 5.82 14.96
C GLU A 49 -11.17 4.80 15.27
N LYS A 50 -9.90 5.15 14.99
CA LYS A 50 -8.69 4.33 15.19
C LYS A 50 -8.73 3.01 14.42
N GLU A 51 -9.20 3.08 13.19
CA GLU A 51 -9.33 1.93 12.30
C GLU A 51 -8.70 2.21 10.92
N TRP A 52 -8.37 1.13 10.22
CA TRP A 52 -7.85 1.19 8.85
C TRP A 52 -9.03 1.07 7.89
N VAL A 53 -9.10 2.00 6.93
CA VAL A 53 -10.16 2.08 5.93
C VAL A 53 -9.55 1.89 4.55
N GLU A 54 -10.00 0.87 3.84
CA GLU A 54 -9.51 0.51 2.51
C GLU A 54 -9.72 1.66 1.51
N LEU A 55 -8.65 2.07 0.84
CA LEU A 55 -8.68 3.02 -0.26
C LEU A 55 -8.93 2.28 -1.57
N THR A 56 -10.10 2.53 -2.16
CA THR A 56 -10.45 2.00 -3.49
C THR A 56 -9.69 2.66 -4.65
N SER A 57 -9.03 3.80 -4.40
CA SER A 57 -8.23 4.55 -5.38
C SER A 57 -7.26 5.49 -4.68
N LEU A 58 -6.07 5.67 -5.26
CA LEU A 58 -5.09 6.68 -4.84
C LEU A 58 -5.37 8.08 -5.42
N GLY A 59 -6.32 8.20 -6.35
CA GLY A 59 -6.60 9.46 -7.04
C GLY A 59 -5.39 9.92 -7.87
N ASP A 60 -4.90 11.13 -7.59
CA ASP A 60 -3.71 11.75 -8.18
C ASP A 60 -2.43 11.51 -7.37
N ARG A 61 -2.49 10.68 -6.31
CA ARG A 61 -1.34 10.40 -5.45
C ARG A 61 -0.44 9.31 -6.04
N VAL A 62 0.86 9.45 -5.81
CA VAL A 62 1.91 8.50 -6.17
C VAL A 62 2.55 7.95 -4.90
N LEU A 63 2.61 6.62 -4.76
CA LEU A 63 3.25 5.94 -3.64
C LEU A 63 4.74 5.67 -3.91
N PHE A 64 5.58 6.06 -2.95
CA PHE A 64 7.00 5.74 -2.89
C PHE A 64 7.22 4.76 -1.74
N LEU A 65 7.53 3.50 -2.06
CA LEU A 65 7.77 2.45 -1.08
C LEU A 65 9.26 2.15 -0.98
N GLY A 66 9.83 2.40 0.19
CA GLY A 66 11.24 2.19 0.47
C GLY A 66 11.43 1.42 1.77
N ASN A 67 12.55 0.70 1.85
CA ASN A 67 12.88 -0.12 3.03
C ASN A 67 13.05 0.71 4.32
N GLU A 68 13.46 1.96 4.20
CA GLU A 68 13.70 2.86 5.34
C GLU A 68 12.60 3.91 5.52
N CYS A 69 12.07 4.43 4.42
CA CYS A 69 10.99 5.40 4.42
C CYS A 69 10.03 5.14 3.27
N SER A 70 8.75 5.38 3.53
CA SER A 70 7.72 5.35 2.51
C SER A 70 6.87 6.61 2.65
N PHE A 71 6.46 7.19 1.52
CA PHE A 71 5.61 8.38 1.51
C PHE A 71 4.77 8.41 0.23
N SER A 72 3.78 9.28 0.23
CA SER A 72 2.86 9.54 -0.86
C SER A 72 2.87 11.02 -1.19
N ALA A 73 2.79 11.36 -2.47
CA ALA A 73 2.69 12.74 -2.92
C ALA A 73 1.75 12.86 -4.11
N SER A 74 1.01 13.94 -4.20
CA SER A 74 0.17 14.25 -5.36
C SER A 74 1.01 14.52 -6.62
N ASP A 75 0.54 14.06 -7.77
CA ASP A 75 1.17 14.28 -9.07
C ASP A 75 1.14 15.77 -9.41
N LEU A 76 2.32 16.38 -9.45
CA LEU A 76 2.49 17.77 -9.81
C LEU A 76 2.45 17.88 -11.34
N SER A 77 1.26 17.74 -11.94
CA SER A 77 1.06 18.25 -13.29
C SER A 77 1.25 19.77 -13.26
N VAL A 78 2.47 20.20 -13.59
CA VAL A 78 2.85 21.61 -13.70
C VAL A 78 1.98 22.23 -14.79
N ALA A 79 1.08 23.15 -14.41
CA ALA A 79 0.38 24.03 -15.35
C ALA A 79 1.33 25.06 -15.97
#